data_AF-A0A934VGW2-F1
#
_entry.id   AF-A0A934VGW2-F1
#
_cell.length_a   1.000
_cell.length_b   1.000
_cell.length_c   1.000
_cell.angle_alpha   90.00
_cell.angle_beta   90.00
_cell.angle_gamma   90.00
#
_symmetry.space_group_name_H-M   'P 1'
#
loop_
_entity.id
_entity.type
_entity.pdbx_description
1 polymer ?
#
loop_
_entity_poly.entity_id
_entity_poly.type
_entity_poly.pdbx_seq_one_letter_code
_entity_poly.pdbx_strand_id
1 'polypeptide(L)'
;MNEENPYAPPSADGDGDLARQKEALREIVLGWEKLRLIYNVILLVPGLLVLTLWTNRHGMPWAAAVASAVFVGIGANIAYLLGPLTELYFRGLFRNGESIGRGRWLIFGGGLVVSSGVFLLALVGGLV
;
A
#
# COMPACT_ATOMS: atom_id res chain seq x y z
N MET A 1 2.28 -15.75 -55.49
CA MET A 1 1.95 -16.59 -54.32
C MET A 1 3.06 -16.34 -53.32
N ASN A 2 2.79 -15.71 -52.19
CA ASN A 2 3.81 -15.46 -51.18
C ASN A 2 4.11 -16.80 -50.50
N GLU A 3 5.30 -17.36 -50.74
CA GLU A 3 5.80 -18.50 -49.99
C GLU A 3 6.03 -18.06 -48.54
N GLU A 4 5.16 -18.50 -47.64
CA GLU A 4 5.36 -18.36 -46.20
C GLU A 4 6.62 -19.12 -45.82
N ASN A 5 7.63 -18.37 -45.35
CA ASN A 5 8.90 -18.92 -44.92
C ASN A 5 8.68 -19.84 -43.70
N PRO A 6 8.92 -21.16 -43.80
CA PRO A 6 8.70 -22.11 -42.70
C PRO A 6 9.65 -21.91 -41.51
N TYR A 7 10.72 -21.13 -41.71
CA TYR A 7 11.70 -20.77 -40.68
C TYR A 7 11.51 -19.35 -40.15
N ALA A 8 10.40 -18.67 -40.52
CA ALA A 8 10.07 -17.41 -39.87
C ALA A 8 9.91 -17.67 -38.37
N PRO A 9 10.73 -17.02 -37.50
CA PRO A 9 10.46 -17.08 -36.07
C PRO A 9 9.03 -16.57 -35.86
N PRO A 10 8.26 -17.14 -34.91
CA PRO A 10 6.91 -16.67 -34.65
C PRO A 10 6.96 -15.15 -34.52
N SER A 11 6.15 -14.46 -35.33
CA SER A 11 6.02 -13.00 -35.28
C SER A 11 5.95 -12.62 -33.82
N ALA A 12 6.83 -11.70 -33.39
CA ALA A 12 6.81 -11.17 -32.05
C ALA A 12 5.57 -10.27 -31.87
N ASP A 13 4.37 -10.84 -32.02
CA ASP A 13 3.10 -10.23 -31.65
C ASP A 13 3.03 -9.93 -30.14
N GLY A 14 4.06 -10.31 -29.38
CA GLY A 14 4.23 -10.06 -27.95
C GLY A 14 4.57 -8.62 -27.57
N ASP A 15 5.02 -7.75 -28.48
CA ASP A 15 5.32 -6.35 -28.13
C ASP A 15 4.05 -5.58 -27.71
N GLY A 16 2.91 -5.88 -28.35
CA GLY A 16 1.62 -5.31 -28.00
C GLY A 16 1.07 -5.83 -26.66
N ASP A 17 1.36 -7.09 -26.33
CA ASP A 17 0.90 -7.71 -25.08
C ASP A 17 1.75 -7.26 -23.88
N LEU A 18 3.08 -7.18 -24.06
CA LEU A 18 4.00 -6.67 -23.04
C LEU A 18 3.70 -5.20 -22.68
N ALA A 19 3.38 -4.38 -23.69
CA ALA A 19 2.99 -2.98 -23.48
C ALA A 19 1.70 -2.88 -22.64
N ARG A 20 0.67 -3.68 -22.94
CA ARG A 20 -0.59 -3.72 -22.16
C ARG A 20 -0.35 -4.19 -20.72
N GLN A 21 0.46 -5.23 -20.53
CA GLN A 21 0.80 -5.72 -19.19
C GLN A 21 1.52 -4.65 -18.36
N LYS A 22 2.44 -3.91 -18.99
CA LYS A 22 3.17 -2.79 -18.34
C LYS A 22 2.24 -1.64 -17.96
N GLU A 23 1.29 -1.28 -18.81
CA GLU A 23 0.29 -0.26 -18.51
C GLU A 23 -0.63 -0.68 -17.35
N ALA A 24 -1.09 -1.94 -17.35
CA ALA A 24 -1.89 -2.49 -16.27
C ALA A 24 -1.14 -2.50 -14.92
N LEU A 25 0.16 -2.86 -14.94
CA LEU A 25 1.00 -2.82 -13.74
C LEU A 25 1.16 -1.39 -13.22
N ARG A 26 1.42 -0.44 -14.14
CA ARG A 26 1.59 0.97 -13.80
C ARG A 26 0.33 1.54 -13.15
N GLU A 27 -0.86 1.19 -13.65
CA GLU A 27 -2.13 1.63 -13.08
C GLU A 27 -2.32 1.09 -11.64
N ILE A 28 -1.95 -0.18 -11.39
CA ILE A 28 -1.97 -0.76 -10.04
C ILE A 28 -1.04 0.02 -9.12
N VAL A 29 0.22 0.16 -9.50
CA VAL A 29 1.25 0.79 -8.67
C VAL A 29 0.87 2.23 -8.34
N LEU A 30 0.48 3.02 -9.34
CA LEU A 30 0.07 4.42 -9.12
C LEU A 30 -1.17 4.54 -8.24
N GLY A 31 -2.13 3.62 -8.38
CA GLY A 31 -3.32 3.60 -7.55
C GLY A 31 -3.00 3.35 -6.08
N TRP A 32 -2.14 2.38 -5.79
CA TRP A 32 -1.69 2.08 -4.43
C TRP A 32 -0.75 3.15 -3.86
N GLU A 33 0.12 3.73 -4.68
CA GLU A 33 1.02 4.79 -4.27
C GLU A 33 0.26 6.06 -3.86
N LYS A 34 -0.78 6.44 -4.62
CA LYS A 34 -1.67 7.54 -4.24
C LYS A 34 -2.36 7.27 -2.90
N LEU A 35 -2.84 6.04 -2.71
CA LEU A 35 -3.50 5.64 -1.47
C LEU A 35 -2.52 5.68 -0.28
N ARG A 36 -1.27 5.25 -0.49
CA ARG A 36 -0.18 5.29 0.52
C ARG A 36 0.14 6.71 0.96
N LEU A 37 0.21 7.63 0.01
CA LEU A 37 0.43 9.05 0.29
C LEU A 37 -0.71 9.62 1.16
N ILE A 38 -1.96 9.34 0.79
CA ILE A 38 -3.14 9.77 1.56
C ILE A 38 -3.10 9.18 2.98
N TYR A 39 -2.81 7.88 3.11
CA TYR A 39 -2.71 7.21 4.40
C TYR A 39 -1.66 7.83 5.29
N ASN A 40 -0.44 8.01 4.78
CA ASN A 40 0.66 8.58 5.55
C ASN A 40 0.35 10.01 5.98
N VAL A 41 -0.28 10.82 5.13
CA VAL A 41 -0.73 12.18 5.48
C VAL A 41 -1.79 12.15 6.58
N ILE A 42 -2.78 11.27 6.48
CA ILE A 42 -3.82 11.09 7.50
C ILE A 42 -3.22 10.63 8.83
N LEU A 43 -2.21 9.76 8.82
CA LEU A 43 -1.55 9.25 10.03
C LEU A 43 -0.55 10.23 10.65
N LEU A 44 0.02 11.11 9.84
CA LEU A 44 1.01 12.10 10.29
C LEU A 44 0.42 13.03 11.36
N VAL A 45 -0.80 13.52 11.14
CA VAL A 45 -1.47 14.48 12.03
C VAL A 45 -1.76 13.90 13.43
N PRO A 46 -2.49 12.77 13.59
CA PRO A 46 -2.72 12.15 14.88
C PRO A 46 -1.42 11.59 15.49
N GLY A 47 -0.48 11.10 14.67
CA GLY A 47 0.83 10.65 15.13
C GLY A 47 1.63 11.77 15.80
N LEU A 48 1.70 12.95 15.19
CA LEU A 48 2.32 14.15 15.78
C LEU A 48 1.60 14.60 17.06
N LEU A 49 0.27 14.53 17.08
CA LEU A 49 -0.54 14.87 18.26
C LEU A 49 -0.23 13.95 19.45
N VAL A 50 -0.17 12.64 19.25
CA VAL A 50 0.21 11.70 20.32
C VAL A 50 1.65 11.94 20.75
N LEU A 51 2.57 12.09 19.80
CA LEU A 51 3.98 12.29 20.12
C LEU A 51 4.20 13.54 20.98
N THR A 52 3.55 14.65 20.64
CA THR A 52 3.61 15.90 21.41
C THR A 52 2.94 15.78 22.77
N LEU A 53 1.77 15.13 22.86
CA LEU A 53 1.07 14.93 24.13
C LEU A 53 1.86 14.02 25.08
N TRP A 54 2.40 12.91 24.59
CA TRP A 54 3.16 11.94 25.41
C TRP A 54 4.51 12.49 25.85
N THR A 55 5.23 13.20 24.97
CA THR A 55 6.50 13.87 25.34
C THR A 55 6.26 14.90 26.44
N ASN A 56 5.18 15.69 26.36
CA ASN A 56 4.84 16.70 27.36
C ASN A 56 4.28 16.11 28.68
N ARG A 57 3.50 15.01 28.61
CA ARG A 57 2.85 14.41 29.78
C ARG A 57 3.74 13.46 30.58
N HIS A 58 4.55 12.63 29.91
CA HIS A 58 5.31 11.55 30.56
C HIS A 58 6.83 11.79 30.56
N GLY A 59 7.30 12.94 30.05
CA GLY A 59 8.73 13.25 30.01
C GLY A 59 9.55 12.26 29.19
N MET A 60 8.91 11.58 28.23
CA MET A 60 9.57 10.58 27.39
C MET A 60 10.70 11.25 26.60
N PRO A 61 11.91 10.67 26.58
CA PRO A 61 13.01 11.25 25.82
C PRO A 61 12.64 11.30 24.34
N TRP A 62 12.81 12.49 23.74
CA TRP A 62 12.49 12.76 22.33
C TRP A 62 13.04 11.71 21.37
N ALA A 63 14.26 11.21 21.63
CA ALA A 63 14.89 10.17 20.83
C ALA A 63 14.08 8.86 20.80
N ALA A 64 13.49 8.45 21.92
CA ALA A 64 12.68 7.23 21.98
C ALA A 64 11.31 7.42 21.28
N ALA A 65 10.74 8.62 21.37
CA ALA A 65 9.52 8.98 20.66
C ALA A 65 9.75 8.97 19.13
N VAL A 66 10.85 9.56 18.66
CA VAL A 66 11.22 9.53 17.24
C VAL A 66 11.51 8.11 16.77
N ALA A 67 12.27 7.32 17.53
CA ALA A 67 12.59 5.94 17.15
C ALA A 67 11.31 5.09 17.01
N SER A 68 10.39 5.17 17.97
CA SER A 68 9.11 4.44 17.91
C SER A 68 8.25 4.90 16.72
N ALA A 69 8.17 6.20 16.45
CA ALA A 69 7.47 6.72 15.27
C ALA A 69 8.06 6.19 13.95
N VAL A 70 9.38 6.09 13.86
CA VAL A 70 10.07 5.54 12.69
C VAL A 70 9.75 4.06 12.51
N PHE A 71 9.80 3.24 13.57
CA PHE A 71 9.45 1.81 13.48
C PHE A 71 8.00 1.59 13.04
N VAL A 72 7.07 2.37 13.60
CA VAL A 72 5.66 2.33 13.21
C VAL A 72 5.50 2.75 11.74
N GLY A 73 6.20 3.80 11.32
CA GLY A 73 6.23 4.24 9.92
C GLY A 73 6.74 3.13 8.99
N ILE A 74 7.86 2.48 9.32
CA ILE A 74 8.40 1.37 8.52
C ILE A 74 7.40 0.22 8.43
N GLY A 75 6.84 -0.21 9.56
CA GLY A 75 5.85 -1.29 9.60
C GLY A 75 4.61 -0.99 8.77
N ALA A 76 4.09 0.23 8.86
CA ALA A 76 2.96 0.69 8.06
C ALA A 76 3.28 0.67 6.55
N ASN A 77 4.49 1.08 6.15
CA ASN A 77 4.90 1.06 4.75
C ASN A 77 5.09 -0.37 4.20
N ILE A 78 5.59 -1.31 5.02
CA ILE A 78 5.69 -2.73 4.66
C ILE A 78 4.30 -3.35 4.53
N ALA A 79 3.40 -3.06 5.46
CA ALA A 79 2.00 -3.49 5.39
C ALA A 79 1.31 -2.93 4.13
N TYR A 80 1.66 -1.71 3.73
CA TYR A 80 1.12 -1.10 2.51
C TYR A 80 1.63 -1.75 1.22
N LEU A 81 2.89 -2.22 1.21
CA LEU A 81 3.48 -2.94 0.08
C LEU A 81 2.78 -4.28 -0.20
N LEU A 82 2.17 -4.89 0.83
CA LEU A 82 1.36 -6.09 0.68
C LEU A 82 0.08 -5.85 -0.13
N GLY A 83 -0.46 -4.64 -0.17
CA GLY A 83 -1.66 -4.28 -0.95
C GLY A 83 -1.51 -4.48 -2.47
N PRO A 84 -0.56 -3.81 -3.13
CA PRO A 84 -0.30 -4.04 -4.56
C PRO A 84 0.13 -5.48 -4.85
N LEU A 85 0.92 -6.10 -3.96
CA LEU A 85 1.31 -7.52 -4.08
C LEU A 85 0.10 -8.45 -4.08
N THR A 86 -0.79 -8.32 -3.08
CA THR A 86 -2.00 -9.14 -2.99
C THR A 86 -2.92 -8.91 -4.17
N GLU A 87 -3.08 -7.68 -4.65
CA GLU A 87 -3.87 -7.43 -5.87
C GLU A 87 -3.23 -8.05 -7.11
N LEU A 88 -1.91 -8.02 -7.25
CA LEU A 88 -1.20 -8.66 -8.36
C LEU A 88 -1.43 -10.18 -8.35
N TYR A 89 -1.30 -10.82 -7.19
CA TYR A 89 -1.57 -12.24 -7.00
C TYR A 89 -3.03 -12.60 -7.29
N PHE A 90 -3.98 -11.79 -6.79
CA PHE A 90 -5.41 -12.01 -7.06
C PHE A 90 -5.76 -11.87 -8.54
N ARG A 91 -5.16 -10.91 -9.25
CA ARG A 91 -5.34 -10.75 -10.70
C ARG A 91 -4.79 -11.93 -11.49
N GLY A 92 -3.61 -12.41 -11.11
CA GLY A 92 -2.95 -13.53 -11.77
C GLY A 92 -3.61 -14.88 -11.52
N LEU A 93 -4.16 -15.11 -10.32
CA LEU A 93 -4.72 -16.42 -9.95
C LEU A 93 -6.24 -16.54 -10.14
N PHE A 94 -7.01 -15.46 -9.92
CA PHE A 94 -8.46 -15.59 -9.75
C PHE A 94 -9.30 -14.73 -10.70
N ARG A 95 -8.73 -13.71 -11.37
CA ARG A 95 -9.54 -12.65 -11.99
C ARG A 95 -9.25 -12.35 -13.47
N ASN A 96 -8.52 -13.22 -14.17
CA ASN A 96 -8.19 -13.07 -15.60
C ASN A 96 -7.77 -11.63 -15.98
N GLY A 97 -7.01 -10.95 -15.11
CA GLY A 97 -6.48 -9.61 -15.36
C GLY A 97 -7.35 -8.41 -14.92
N GLU A 98 -8.58 -8.60 -14.44
CA GLU A 98 -9.43 -7.47 -14.02
C GLU A 98 -9.00 -6.80 -12.70
N SER A 99 -9.11 -5.47 -12.65
CA SER A 99 -8.79 -4.69 -11.44
C SER A 99 -9.79 -4.87 -10.31
N ILE A 100 -9.29 -4.91 -9.07
CA ILE A 100 -10.14 -4.93 -7.87
C ILE A 100 -10.93 -3.62 -7.70
N GLY A 101 -10.47 -2.52 -8.32
CA GLY A 101 -11.17 -1.24 -8.34
C GLY A 101 -11.55 -0.75 -6.94
N ARG A 102 -12.86 -0.72 -6.64
CA ARG A 102 -13.44 -0.29 -5.35
C ARG A 102 -13.07 -1.19 -4.17
N GLY A 103 -12.70 -2.44 -4.38
CA GLY A 103 -12.29 -3.34 -3.29
C GLY A 103 -11.02 -2.88 -2.55
N ARG A 104 -10.18 -2.07 -3.21
CA ARG A 104 -9.00 -1.43 -2.58
C ARG A 104 -9.40 -0.57 -1.38
N TRP A 105 -10.52 0.14 -1.48
CA TRP A 105 -11.05 0.99 -0.41
C TRP A 105 -11.59 0.19 0.78
N LEU A 106 -12.04 -1.04 0.57
CA LEU A 106 -12.51 -1.91 1.67
C LEU A 106 -11.35 -2.46 2.48
N ILE A 107 -10.29 -2.94 1.82
CA ILE A 107 -9.07 -3.40 2.49
C ILE A 107 -8.41 -2.23 3.23
N PHE A 108 -8.35 -1.07 2.57
CA PHE A 108 -7.86 0.17 3.16
C PHE A 108 -8.69 0.63 4.36
N GLY A 109 -10.02 0.67 4.21
CA GLY A 109 -10.94 1.06 5.28
C GLY A 109 -10.88 0.10 6.47
N GLY A 110 -10.75 -1.21 6.22
CA GLY A 110 -10.53 -2.20 7.27
C GLY A 110 -9.24 -1.94 8.05
N GLY A 111 -8.13 -1.70 7.35
CA GLY A 111 -6.86 -1.35 7.99
C GLY A 111 -6.92 -0.05 8.79
N LEU A 112 -7.66 0.95 8.29
CA LEU A 112 -7.88 2.22 8.97
C LEU A 112 -8.67 2.01 10.28
N VAL A 113 -9.79 1.26 10.23
CA VAL A 113 -10.63 1.00 11.40
C VAL A 113 -9.85 0.25 12.49
N VAL A 114 -9.08 -0.78 12.12
CA VAL A 114 -8.25 -1.52 13.07
C VAL A 114 -7.19 -0.61 13.69
N SER A 115 -6.51 0.20 12.88
CA SER A 115 -5.49 1.15 13.35
C SER A 115 -6.09 2.21 14.28
N SER A 116 -7.25 2.76 13.95
CA SER A 116 -7.99 3.70 14.80
C SER A 116 -8.44 3.07 16.11
N GLY A 117 -8.88 1.80 16.10
CA GLY A 117 -9.23 1.07 17.31
C GLY A 117 -8.04 0.86 18.25
N VAL A 118 -6.90 0.41 17.72
CA VAL A 118 -5.66 0.27 18.50
C VAL A 118 -5.18 1.61 19.04
N PHE A 119 -5.27 2.67 18.23
CA PHE A 119 -4.92 4.04 18.62
C PHE A 119 -5.76 4.53 19.80
N LEU A 120 -7.09 4.35 19.75
CA LEU A 120 -7.99 4.71 20.85
C LEU A 120 -7.68 3.92 22.13
N LEU A 121 -7.40 2.61 22.01
CA LEU A 121 -7.00 1.79 23.14
C LEU A 121 -5.68 2.26 23.76
N ALA A 122 -4.68 2.62 22.95
CA ALA A 122 -3.41 3.15 23.44
C ALA A 122 -3.59 4.51 24.14
N LEU A 123 -4.45 5.38 23.60
CA LEU A 123 -4.77 6.67 24.20
C LEU A 123 -5.47 6.52 25.56
N VAL A 124 -6.45 5.61 25.66
CA VAL A 124 -7.19 5.35 26.90
C VAL A 124 -6.32 4.62 27.92
N GLY A 125 -5.56 3.61 27.48
CA GLY A 125 -4.68 2.81 28.32
C GLY A 125 -3.44 3.57 28.81
N GLY A 126 -2.98 4.59 28.09
CA GLY A 126 -1.93 5.52 28.54
C GLY A 126 -2.44 6.68 29.39
N LEU A 127 -3.76 6.80 29.59
CA LEU A 127 -4.41 7.81 30.43
C LEU A 127 -4.69 7.32 31.86
N VAL A 128 -4.49 6.02 32.12
CA VAL A 128 -4.55 5.36 33.43
C VAL A 128 -3.12 5.19 33.97
#